data_AF-A0A928NGR0-F1
#
_entry.id   AF-A0A928NGR0-F1
#
_cell.length_a   1.000
_cell.length_b   1.000
_cell.length_c   1.000
_cell.angle_alpha   90.00
_cell.angle_beta   90.00
_cell.angle_gamma   90.00
#
_symmetry.space_group_name_H-M   'P 1'
#
loop_
_entity.id
_entity.type
_entity.pdbx_description
1 polymer ?
#
loop_
_entity_poly.entity_id
_entity_poly.type
_entity_poly.pdbx_seq_one_letter_code
_entity_poly.pdbx_strand_id
1 'polypeptide(L)'
;MKKYDLVIFGSTFYAAGICSAYKGSTLVVEPKTKPGYEFIDAYHPGSILEYTSISKEAKEFSDFLHLKKLTHDAYILRWTPYLSEMMLHTSADYLFLTDILNVRKSDEGYVVTIFNTMGKSEICAQRIIDTRATDLGSKTINFLTKGDAPLSENEDLKLIMEYEDYSIYERKINIDDDYPSARKKVVESFTYLKSLCDNISLVSIADEFYKRAAKAQTEISVGYLKCASSYYDNPIEAYDMGARKGEEIQ
;
A
#
# COMPACT_ATOMS: atom_id res chain seq x y z
N MET A 1 24.51 10.95 14.90
CA MET A 1 23.73 10.40 13.77
C MET A 1 23.22 9.03 14.19
N LYS A 2 21.91 8.79 14.17
CA LYS A 2 21.34 7.50 14.58
C LYS A 2 21.66 6.44 13.51
N LYS A 3 22.00 5.23 13.93
CA LYS A 3 22.36 4.11 13.05
C LYS A 3 21.31 3.01 13.19
N TYR A 4 20.90 2.46 12.05
CA TYR A 4 19.96 1.34 11.95
C TYR A 4 20.56 0.23 11.11
N ASP A 5 20.16 -1.01 11.38
CA ASP A 5 20.51 -2.15 10.54
C ASP A 5 19.71 -2.10 9.25
N LEU A 6 18.43 -1.72 9.34
CA LEU A 6 17.51 -1.60 8.22
C LEU A 6 16.77 -0.26 8.23
N VAL A 7 16.76 0.42 7.08
CA VAL A 7 15.80 1.50 6.82
C VAL A 7 14.83 1.06 5.73
N ILE A 8 13.53 1.20 5.98
CA ILE A 8 12.47 0.88 5.03
C ILE A 8 11.85 2.18 4.52
N PHE A 9 11.69 2.31 3.20
CA PHE A 9 10.98 3.43 2.59
C PHE A 9 9.56 3.02 2.25
N GLY A 10 8.58 3.70 2.84
CA GLY A 10 7.16 3.37 2.73
C GLY A 10 6.67 2.50 3.88
N SER A 11 5.61 2.95 4.54
CA SER A 11 4.88 2.25 5.61
C SER A 11 3.76 1.38 5.02
N THR A 12 4.13 0.58 4.02
CA THR A 12 3.22 -0.30 3.26
C THR A 12 2.88 -1.60 4.01
N PHE A 13 1.94 -2.40 3.51
CA PHE A 13 1.69 -3.75 4.03
C PHE A 13 2.93 -4.64 3.99
N TYR A 14 3.71 -4.59 2.90
CA TYR A 14 4.99 -5.31 2.82
C TYR A 14 5.98 -4.88 3.90
N ALA A 15 6.05 -3.57 4.20
CA ALA A 15 6.89 -3.03 5.26
C ALA A 15 6.42 -3.51 6.65
N ALA A 16 5.12 -3.51 6.92
CA ALA A 16 4.57 -4.02 8.17
C ALA A 16 4.91 -5.51 8.37
N GLY A 17 4.81 -6.30 7.29
CA GLY A 17 5.31 -7.67 7.23
C GLY A 17 6.77 -7.78 7.67
N ILE A 18 7.67 -7.03 7.02
CA ILE A 18 9.10 -7.04 7.37
C ILE A 18 9.31 -6.70 8.85
N CYS A 19 8.68 -5.63 9.34
CA CYS A 19 8.84 -5.18 10.72
C CYS A 19 8.35 -6.20 11.76
N SER A 20 7.39 -7.06 11.40
CA SER A 20 6.88 -8.09 12.31
C SER A 20 7.87 -9.27 12.49
N ALA A 21 8.56 -9.63 11.41
CA ALA A 21 9.50 -10.74 11.41
C ALA A 21 10.92 -10.33 11.80
N TYR A 22 11.44 -9.23 11.24
CA TYR A 22 12.83 -8.81 11.40
C TYR A 22 13.12 -8.31 12.82
N LYS A 23 14.22 -8.77 13.42
CA LYS A 23 14.58 -8.48 14.82
C LYS A 23 15.66 -7.41 15.00
N GLY A 24 16.27 -6.95 13.90
CA GLY A 24 17.30 -5.90 13.95
C GLY A 24 16.71 -4.50 14.14
N SER A 25 17.59 -3.52 14.39
CA SER A 25 17.17 -2.13 14.54
C SER A 25 16.63 -1.59 13.21
N THR A 26 15.36 -1.18 13.22
CA THR A 26 14.62 -0.81 12.00
C THR A 26 14.03 0.57 12.10
N LEU A 27 14.10 1.33 11.01
CA LEU A 27 13.39 2.59 10.83
C LEU A 27 12.53 2.53 9.58
N VAL A 28 11.25 2.84 9.71
CA VAL A 28 10.34 3.05 8.58
C VAL A 28 10.16 4.55 8.34
N VAL A 29 10.38 5.00 7.11
CA VAL A 29 10.21 6.40 6.69
C VAL A 29 9.05 6.48 5.71
N GLU A 30 8.03 7.28 6.06
CA GLU A 30 6.78 7.42 5.31
C GLU A 30 6.45 8.89 5.08
N PRO A 31 6.31 9.35 3.82
CA PRO A 31 5.90 10.72 3.53
C PRO A 31 4.43 11.00 3.89
N LYS A 32 3.56 9.99 3.97
CA LYS A 32 2.14 10.12 4.30
C LYS A 32 1.90 10.11 5.81
N THR A 33 0.64 10.27 6.21
CA THR A 33 0.21 10.33 7.62
C THR A 33 -0.14 8.98 8.23
N LYS A 34 -0.23 7.92 7.43
CA LYS A 34 -0.74 6.62 7.87
C LYS A 34 -0.16 5.47 7.05
N PRO A 35 -0.14 4.24 7.61
CA PRO A 35 0.37 3.06 6.92
C PRO A 35 -0.65 2.50 5.93
N GLY A 36 -0.17 1.63 5.03
CA GLY A 36 -1.00 0.84 4.12
C GLY A 36 -1.74 1.64 3.05
N TYR A 37 -1.31 2.88 2.81
CA TYR A 37 -1.95 3.81 1.89
C TYR A 37 -2.10 3.24 0.48
N GLU A 38 -1.18 2.37 0.05
CA GLU A 38 -1.16 1.80 -1.29
C GLU A 38 -2.33 0.87 -1.60
N PHE A 39 -2.97 0.30 -0.56
CA PHE A 39 -4.19 -0.48 -0.69
C PHE A 39 -5.39 0.26 -0.09
N ILE A 40 -5.23 0.83 1.11
CA ILE A 40 -6.32 1.43 1.87
C ILE A 40 -6.82 2.72 1.24
N ASP A 41 -5.92 3.65 0.89
CA ASP A 41 -6.31 4.95 0.29
C ASP A 41 -6.60 4.85 -1.20
N ALA A 42 -6.13 3.77 -1.80
CA ALA A 42 -6.40 3.44 -3.18
C ALA A 42 -7.70 2.63 -3.36
N TYR A 43 -8.42 2.31 -2.28
CA TYR A 43 -9.58 1.41 -2.29
C TYR A 43 -9.32 0.12 -3.08
N HIS A 44 -8.18 -0.52 -2.84
CA HIS A 44 -7.81 -1.76 -3.50
C HIS A 44 -7.74 -2.89 -2.48
N PRO A 45 -8.87 -3.57 -2.19
CA PRO A 45 -8.88 -4.68 -1.25
C PRO A 45 -8.14 -5.91 -1.79
N GLY A 46 -8.08 -6.09 -3.11
CA GLY A 46 -7.59 -7.32 -3.71
C GLY A 46 -8.53 -8.51 -3.50
N SER A 47 -8.07 -9.70 -3.88
CA SER A 47 -8.79 -10.97 -3.63
C SER A 47 -8.55 -11.48 -2.20
N ILE A 48 -8.96 -10.73 -1.17
CA ILE A 48 -8.67 -11.02 0.25
C ILE A 48 -9.03 -12.46 0.63
N LEU A 49 -10.17 -12.94 0.14
CA LEU A 49 -10.72 -14.26 0.46
C LEU A 49 -9.99 -15.42 -0.23
N GLU A 50 -9.18 -15.14 -1.25
CA GLU A 50 -8.53 -16.18 -2.07
C GLU A 50 -7.10 -16.47 -1.64
N TYR A 51 -6.52 -15.64 -0.76
CA TYR A 51 -5.14 -15.82 -0.31
C TYR A 51 -5.05 -16.64 0.97
N THR A 52 -4.28 -17.72 0.94
CA THR A 52 -3.93 -18.50 2.13
C THR A 52 -2.60 -18.00 2.71
N SER A 53 -2.65 -17.40 3.90
CA SER A 53 -1.45 -16.93 4.60
C SER A 53 -0.45 -18.05 4.89
N ILE A 54 0.82 -17.76 4.67
CA ILE A 54 1.96 -18.66 4.83
C ILE A 54 2.66 -18.39 6.16
N SER A 55 2.98 -17.13 6.47
CA SER A 55 3.59 -16.72 7.74
C SER A 55 2.59 -16.71 8.89
N LYS A 56 3.12 -16.89 10.11
CA LYS A 56 2.34 -16.80 11.34
C LYS A 56 1.73 -15.41 11.48
N GLU A 57 2.51 -14.38 11.20
CA GLU A 57 2.14 -12.97 11.35
C GLU A 57 1.02 -12.59 10.36
N ALA A 58 1.10 -13.03 9.11
CA ALA A 58 0.03 -12.81 8.14
C ALA A 58 -1.26 -13.56 8.51
N LYS A 59 -1.14 -14.77 9.06
CA LYS A 59 -2.29 -15.52 9.55
C LYS A 59 -2.96 -14.81 10.73
N GLU A 60 -2.19 -14.35 11.71
CA GLU A 60 -2.72 -13.59 12.85
C GLU A 60 -3.45 -12.33 12.40
N PHE A 61 -2.90 -11.61 11.41
CA PHE A 61 -3.56 -10.46 10.83
C PHE A 61 -4.86 -10.82 10.08
N SER A 62 -4.82 -11.88 9.27
CA SER A 62 -5.99 -12.37 8.55
C SER A 62 -7.11 -12.81 9.50
N ASP A 63 -6.77 -13.61 10.52
CA ASP A 63 -7.70 -14.06 11.56
C ASP A 63 -8.29 -12.87 12.32
N PHE A 64 -7.47 -11.84 12.58
CA PHE A 64 -7.92 -10.61 13.21
C PHE A 64 -8.95 -9.85 12.34
N LEU A 65 -8.69 -9.68 11.04
CA LEU A 65 -9.64 -9.04 10.12
C LEU A 65 -10.95 -9.81 10.04
N HIS A 66 -10.90 -11.15 10.01
CA HIS A 66 -12.10 -12.00 10.04
C HIS A 66 -12.89 -11.82 11.34
N LEU A 67 -12.21 -11.86 12.49
CA LEU A 67 -12.85 -11.67 13.80
C LEU A 67 -13.56 -10.32 13.90
N LYS A 68 -12.98 -9.29 13.30
CA LYS A 68 -13.57 -7.94 13.25
C LYS A 68 -14.61 -7.75 12.14
N LYS A 69 -14.89 -8.79 11.34
CA LYS A 69 -15.80 -8.75 10.17
C LYS A 69 -15.40 -7.70 9.13
N LEU A 70 -14.09 -7.51 8.93
CA LEU A 70 -13.53 -6.51 8.01
C LEU A 70 -13.14 -7.08 6.65
N THR A 71 -13.22 -8.40 6.48
CA THR A 71 -12.85 -9.11 5.23
C THR A 71 -13.93 -9.06 4.16
N HIS A 72 -15.14 -8.69 4.54
CA HIS A 72 -16.26 -8.51 3.63
C HIS A 72 -16.60 -7.03 3.44
N ASP A 73 -15.96 -6.13 4.17
CA ASP A 73 -16.40 -4.74 4.25
C ASP A 73 -15.83 -3.92 3.08
N ALA A 74 -16.70 -3.24 2.31
CA ALA A 74 -16.29 -2.23 1.32
C ALA A 74 -15.50 -1.07 1.97
N TYR A 75 -15.57 -0.92 3.29
CA TYR A 75 -14.83 0.07 4.06
C TYR A 75 -13.41 -0.40 4.45
N ILE A 76 -12.56 -0.65 3.45
CA ILE A 76 -11.11 -0.94 3.64
C ILE A 76 -10.39 0.13 4.50
N LEU A 77 -10.91 1.36 4.54
CA LEU A 77 -10.43 2.43 5.42
C LEU A 77 -10.33 2.02 6.90
N ARG A 78 -11.21 1.12 7.34
CA ARG A 78 -11.23 0.59 8.72
C ARG A 78 -9.99 -0.22 9.06
N TRP A 79 -9.18 -0.63 8.08
CA TRP A 79 -7.98 -1.41 8.30
C TRP A 79 -6.82 -0.59 8.87
N THR A 80 -6.80 0.72 8.63
CA THR A 80 -5.75 1.65 9.09
C THR A 80 -5.43 1.53 10.58
N PRO A 81 -6.41 1.65 11.53
CA PRO A 81 -6.13 1.55 12.95
C PRO A 81 -5.53 0.20 13.35
N TYR A 82 -5.91 -0.88 12.67
CA TYR A 82 -5.45 -2.22 12.99
C TYR A 82 -4.04 -2.49 12.46
N LEU A 83 -3.75 -2.05 11.24
CA LEU A 83 -2.38 -2.06 10.73
C LEU A 83 -1.46 -1.22 11.63
N SER A 84 -1.93 -0.04 12.07
CA SER A 84 -1.20 0.81 13.01
C SER A 84 -0.95 0.11 14.34
N GLU A 85 -1.96 -0.55 14.92
CA GLU A 85 -1.84 -1.32 16.17
C GLU A 85 -0.77 -2.41 16.05
N MET A 86 -0.78 -3.19 14.96
CA MET A 86 0.24 -4.19 14.70
C MET A 86 1.65 -3.60 14.59
N MET A 87 1.78 -2.50 13.86
CA MET A 87 3.06 -1.82 13.70
C MET A 87 3.61 -1.30 15.03
N LEU A 88 2.75 -0.82 15.93
CA LEU A 88 3.12 -0.41 17.29
C LEU A 88 3.63 -1.56 18.18
N HIS A 89 3.27 -2.81 17.85
CA HIS A 89 3.78 -4.00 18.54
C HIS A 89 5.13 -4.51 18.01
N THR A 90 5.66 -3.89 16.96
CA THR A 90 7.02 -4.17 16.46
C THR A 90 8.06 -3.35 17.21
N SER A 91 9.34 -3.73 17.11
CA SER A 91 10.46 -2.93 17.65
C SER A 91 10.96 -1.84 16.69
N ALA A 92 10.27 -1.61 15.58
CA ALA A 92 10.68 -0.62 14.59
C ALA A 92 10.33 0.81 15.04
N ASP A 93 11.18 1.76 14.69
CA ASP A 93 10.86 3.18 14.76
C ASP A 93 10.10 3.61 13.51
N TYR A 94 9.16 4.54 13.66
CA TYR A 94 8.33 5.05 12.56
C TYR A 94 8.44 6.57 12.44
N LEU A 95 8.73 7.05 11.24
CA LEU A 95 8.74 8.47 10.89
C LEU A 95 7.77 8.75 9.75
N PHE A 96 6.54 9.12 10.12
CA PHE A 96 5.52 9.62 9.19
C PHE A 96 5.79 11.09 8.83
N LEU A 97 5.10 11.59 7.80
CA LEU A 97 5.27 12.96 7.28
C LEU A 97 6.75 13.30 7.03
N THR A 98 7.51 12.33 6.53
CA THR A 98 8.96 12.45 6.36
C THR A 98 9.35 12.06 4.94
N ASP A 99 9.93 13.01 4.21
CA ASP A 99 10.44 12.80 2.86
C ASP A 99 11.88 12.30 2.88
N ILE A 100 12.20 11.44 1.91
CA ILE A 100 13.57 11.02 1.62
C ILE A 100 14.09 11.91 0.50
N LEU A 101 15.10 12.73 0.81
CA LEU A 101 15.67 13.68 -0.15
C LEU A 101 16.82 13.08 -0.95
N ASN A 102 17.64 12.24 -0.32
CA ASN A 102 18.83 11.67 -0.95
C ASN A 102 19.25 10.37 -0.25
N VAL A 103 19.85 9.46 -1.02
CA VAL A 103 20.48 8.24 -0.53
C VAL A 103 21.86 8.15 -1.13
N ARG A 104 22.90 8.09 -0.29
CA ARG A 104 24.28 7.92 -0.73
C ARG A 104 24.91 6.69 -0.08
N LYS A 105 25.70 5.96 -0.86
CA LYS A 105 26.49 4.85 -0.34
C LYS A 105 27.66 5.38 0.50
N SER A 106 28.01 4.65 1.55
CA SER A 106 29.20 4.83 2.37
C SER A 106 29.92 3.50 2.57
N ASP A 107 31.09 3.51 3.20
CA ASP A 107 31.85 2.29 3.49
C ASP A 107 31.12 1.34 4.46
N GLU A 108 30.24 1.90 5.31
CA GLU A 108 29.47 1.16 6.32
C GLU A 108 28.01 0.89 5.91
N GLY A 109 27.63 1.17 4.66
CA GLY A 109 26.27 1.01 4.16
C GLY A 109 25.77 2.25 3.43
N TYR A 110 24.78 2.93 4.02
CA TYR A 110 24.07 4.05 3.42
C TYR A 110 23.91 5.21 4.39
N VAL A 111 23.91 6.42 3.85
CA VAL A 111 23.44 7.62 4.53
C VAL A 111 22.20 8.11 3.81
N VAL A 112 21.10 8.19 4.55
CA VAL A 112 19.79 8.65 4.07
C VAL A 112 19.54 10.05 4.61
N THR A 113 19.36 11.01 3.71
CA THR A 113 18.94 12.37 4.05
C THR A 113 17.43 12.45 4.05
N ILE A 114 16.85 12.85 5.19
CA ILE A 114 15.41 13.02 5.36
C ILE A 114 15.02 14.47 5.64
N PHE A 115 13.75 14.80 5.40
CA PHE A 115 13.15 16.09 5.73
C PHE A 115 11.76 15.90 6.32
N ASN A 116 11.51 16.50 7.49
CA ASN A 116 10.22 16.48 8.16
C ASN A 116 9.98 17.78 8.92
N THR A 117 9.01 17.79 9.83
CA THR A 117 8.65 18.96 10.66
C THR A 117 9.81 19.49 11.52
N MET A 118 10.83 18.67 11.79
CA MET A 118 12.05 19.06 12.52
C MET A 118 13.16 19.57 11.59
N GLY A 119 12.91 19.65 10.28
CA GLY A 119 13.86 20.07 9.27
C GLY A 119 14.64 18.91 8.65
N LYS A 120 15.82 19.23 8.12
CA LYS A 120 16.69 18.28 7.40
C LYS A 120 17.61 17.54 8.38
N SER A 121 17.71 16.22 8.24
CA SER A 121 18.65 15.41 9.01
C SER A 121 19.20 14.21 8.23
N GLU A 122 20.21 13.53 8.77
CA GLU A 122 20.81 12.32 8.19
C GLU A 122 20.72 11.12 9.14
N ILE A 123 20.53 9.94 8.56
CA ILE A 123 20.45 8.64 9.23
C ILE A 123 21.42 7.67 8.54
N CYS A 124 22.09 6.81 9.31
CA CYS A 124 22.88 5.71 8.76
C CYS A 124 22.07 4.41 8.74
N ALA A 125 22.20 3.65 7.66
CA ALA A 125 21.58 2.34 7.48
C ALA A 125 22.59 1.33 6.93
N GLN A 126 22.60 0.09 7.41
CA GLN A 126 23.39 -0.96 6.75
C GLN A 126 22.70 -1.43 5.46
N ARG A 127 21.36 -1.53 5.49
CA ARG A 127 20.53 -1.95 4.36
C ARG A 127 19.33 -1.03 4.17
N ILE A 128 18.82 -1.00 2.94
CA ILE A 128 17.60 -0.28 2.58
C ILE A 128 16.63 -1.24 1.87
N ILE A 129 15.36 -1.19 2.25
CA ILE A 129 14.26 -1.78 1.48
C ILE A 129 13.27 -0.68 1.12
N ASP A 130 13.08 -0.41 -0.17
CA ASP A 130 12.05 0.50 -0.65
C ASP A 130 10.81 -0.27 -1.07
N THR A 131 9.70 -0.11 -0.34
CA THR A 131 8.46 -0.82 -0.61
C THR A 131 7.48 -0.02 -1.46
N ARG A 132 7.88 1.17 -1.92
CA ARG A 132 7.05 2.05 -2.75
C ARG A 132 7.11 1.63 -4.21
N ALA A 133 6.00 1.84 -4.92
CA ALA A 133 5.91 1.58 -6.35
C ALA A 133 6.38 2.80 -7.16
N THR A 134 7.66 2.79 -7.58
CA THR A 134 8.18 3.79 -8.54
C THR A 134 8.38 3.26 -9.96
N ASP A 135 8.36 1.93 -10.16
CA ASP A 135 8.40 1.30 -11.50
C ASP A 135 7.03 0.69 -11.80
N LEU A 136 6.19 1.43 -12.50
CA LEU A 136 4.78 1.12 -12.66
C LEU A 136 4.54 0.23 -13.88
N GLY A 137 3.84 -0.88 -13.67
CA GLY A 137 3.25 -1.69 -14.75
C GLY A 137 1.86 -1.22 -15.13
N SER A 138 1.05 -0.81 -14.14
CA SER A 138 -0.26 -0.20 -14.36
C SER A 138 -0.61 0.83 -13.28
N LYS A 139 -1.63 1.63 -13.56
CA LYS A 139 -2.15 2.66 -12.67
C LYS A 139 -3.66 2.73 -12.79
N THR A 140 -4.35 2.80 -11.67
CA THR A 140 -5.81 2.91 -11.61
C THR A 140 -6.21 3.97 -10.58
N ILE A 141 -7.42 4.49 -10.74
CA ILE A 141 -8.10 5.30 -9.73
C ILE A 141 -9.42 4.61 -9.39
N ASN A 142 -9.63 4.35 -8.11
CA ASN A 142 -10.79 3.61 -7.66
C ASN A 142 -11.81 4.58 -7.06
N PHE A 143 -13.07 4.17 -7.07
CA PHE A 143 -14.15 4.95 -6.46
C PHE A 143 -15.22 4.04 -5.88
N LEU A 144 -15.81 4.52 -4.79
CA LEU A 144 -16.86 3.84 -4.03
C LEU A 144 -18.22 4.38 -4.48
N THR A 145 -19.13 3.48 -4.76
CA THR A 145 -20.53 3.79 -5.06
C THR A 145 -21.45 3.14 -4.02
N LYS A 146 -22.68 3.65 -3.98
CA LYS A 146 -23.79 3.06 -3.21
C LYS A 146 -24.99 2.80 -4.12
N GLY A 147 -25.66 1.68 -3.90
CA GLY A 147 -26.83 1.22 -4.65
C GLY A 147 -26.50 0.01 -5.51
N ASP A 148 -27.29 -0.22 -6.56
CA ASP A 148 -27.08 -1.36 -7.43
C ASP A 148 -25.74 -1.25 -8.19
N ALA A 149 -25.10 -2.39 -8.43
CA ALA A 149 -23.78 -2.48 -9.04
C ALA A 149 -23.86 -2.96 -10.51
N PRO A 150 -24.18 -2.07 -11.49
CA PRO A 150 -24.23 -2.49 -12.87
C PRO A 150 -22.86 -2.95 -13.36
N LEU A 151 -22.82 -4.11 -14.02
CA LEU A 151 -21.63 -4.54 -14.74
C LEU A 151 -21.37 -3.60 -15.93
N SER A 152 -20.09 -3.31 -16.15
CA SER A 152 -19.61 -2.43 -17.21
C SER A 152 -19.04 -3.25 -18.36
N GLU A 153 -19.43 -2.92 -19.60
CA GLU A 153 -18.77 -3.41 -20.82
C GLU A 153 -17.51 -2.60 -21.18
N ASN A 154 -17.26 -1.47 -20.49
CA ASN A 154 -16.06 -0.67 -20.69
C ASN A 154 -14.84 -1.38 -20.09
N GLU A 155 -13.92 -1.83 -20.95
CA GLU A 155 -12.73 -2.61 -20.55
C GLU A 155 -11.82 -1.91 -19.55
N ASP A 156 -11.83 -0.58 -19.51
CA ASP A 156 -11.05 0.20 -18.57
C ASP A 156 -11.76 0.40 -17.21
N LEU A 157 -13.02 -0.02 -17.08
CA LEU A 157 -13.82 0.13 -15.86
C LEU A 157 -14.29 -1.23 -15.34
N LYS A 158 -13.79 -1.63 -14.18
CA LYS A 158 -14.05 -2.95 -13.59
C LYS A 158 -14.71 -2.81 -12.22
N LEU A 159 -15.76 -3.58 -11.97
CA LEU A 159 -16.26 -3.82 -10.61
C LEU A 159 -15.27 -4.78 -9.90
N ILE A 160 -14.63 -4.33 -8.82
CA ILE A 160 -13.63 -5.12 -8.10
C ILE A 160 -14.09 -5.61 -6.74
N MET A 161 -15.15 -5.02 -6.18
CA MET A 161 -15.77 -5.48 -4.94
C MET A 161 -17.22 -5.03 -4.88
N GLU A 162 -18.08 -5.90 -4.36
CA GLU A 162 -19.47 -5.61 -4.02
C GLU A 162 -19.74 -6.14 -2.62
N TYR A 163 -20.36 -5.31 -1.78
CA TYR A 163 -20.77 -5.69 -0.44
C TYR A 163 -21.98 -4.89 0.03
N GLU A 164 -23.06 -5.61 0.34
CA GLU A 164 -24.36 -5.01 0.63
C GLU A 164 -24.74 -3.99 -0.46
N ASP A 165 -25.03 -2.74 -0.08
CA ASP A 165 -25.37 -1.67 -1.01
C ASP A 165 -24.13 -0.92 -1.52
N TYR A 166 -22.90 -1.39 -1.30
CA TYR A 166 -21.68 -0.68 -1.67
C TYR A 166 -20.87 -1.44 -2.72
N SER A 167 -20.22 -0.68 -3.60
CA SER A 167 -19.37 -1.26 -4.65
C SER A 167 -18.13 -0.43 -4.88
N ILE A 168 -17.01 -1.09 -5.14
CA ILE A 168 -15.77 -0.43 -5.54
C ILE A 168 -15.54 -0.71 -7.02
N TYR A 169 -15.43 0.37 -7.78
CA TYR A 169 -15.03 0.32 -9.18
C TYR A 169 -13.58 0.76 -9.33
N GLU A 170 -12.85 0.05 -10.17
CA GLU A 170 -11.50 0.36 -10.60
C GLU A 170 -11.53 0.93 -12.01
N ARG A 171 -10.98 2.14 -12.18
CA ARG A 171 -10.81 2.78 -13.48
C ARG A 171 -9.34 2.78 -13.87
N LYS A 172 -9.01 2.10 -14.97
CA LYS A 172 -7.69 2.17 -15.59
C LYS A 172 -7.44 3.57 -16.16
N ILE A 173 -6.24 4.06 -15.89
CA ILE A 173 -5.75 5.37 -16.32
C ILE A 173 -4.34 5.25 -16.91
N ASN A 174 -3.89 6.30 -17.58
CA ASN A 174 -2.52 6.33 -18.09
C ASN A 174 -1.54 6.55 -16.93
N ILE A 175 -0.32 6.07 -17.07
CA ILE A 175 0.71 6.18 -16.03
C ILE A 175 1.02 7.66 -15.71
N ASP A 176 1.00 8.51 -16.73
CA ASP A 176 1.26 9.95 -16.69
C ASP A 176 0.05 10.80 -16.29
N ASP A 177 -1.14 10.23 -16.11
CA ASP A 177 -2.30 10.97 -15.63
C ASP A 177 -2.06 11.56 -14.24
N ASP A 178 -2.45 12.82 -14.05
CA ASP A 178 -2.49 13.47 -12.75
C ASP A 178 -3.87 13.29 -12.08
N TYR A 179 -4.02 13.83 -10.87
CA TYR A 179 -5.30 13.73 -10.16
C TYR A 179 -6.46 14.41 -10.90
N PRO A 180 -6.31 15.65 -11.42
CA PRO A 180 -7.35 16.27 -12.24
C PRO A 180 -7.80 15.41 -13.44
N SER A 181 -6.86 14.91 -14.26
CA SER A 181 -7.20 14.13 -15.45
C SER A 181 -7.85 12.79 -15.08
N ALA A 182 -7.33 12.10 -14.06
CA ALA A 182 -7.88 10.85 -13.58
C ALA A 182 -9.29 11.00 -12.98
N ARG A 183 -9.52 12.04 -12.16
CA ARG A 183 -10.84 12.31 -11.57
C ARG A 183 -11.88 12.66 -12.63
N LYS A 184 -11.50 13.34 -13.70
CA LYS A 184 -12.39 13.55 -14.86
C LYS A 184 -12.85 12.21 -15.45
N LYS A 185 -11.93 11.26 -15.66
CA LYS A 185 -12.25 9.91 -16.15
C LYS A 185 -13.18 9.14 -15.20
N VAL A 186 -13.05 9.35 -13.88
CA VAL A 186 -13.99 8.79 -12.89
C VAL A 186 -15.39 9.38 -13.06
N VAL A 187 -15.52 10.69 -13.24
CA VAL A 187 -16.83 11.34 -13.46
C VAL A 187 -17.49 10.82 -14.74
N GLU A 188 -16.73 10.66 -15.82
CA GLU A 188 -17.20 10.07 -17.08
C GLU A 188 -17.67 8.63 -16.87
N SER A 189 -16.88 7.81 -16.16
CA SER A 189 -17.21 6.43 -15.81
C SER A 189 -18.47 6.32 -14.95
N PHE A 190 -18.59 7.17 -13.93
CA PHE A 190 -19.78 7.20 -13.07
C PHE A 190 -21.02 7.66 -13.83
N THR A 191 -20.88 8.65 -14.72
CA THR A 191 -22.00 9.10 -15.59
C THR A 191 -22.50 7.96 -16.47
N TYR A 192 -21.56 7.16 -17.03
CA TYR A 192 -21.90 5.95 -17.77
C TYR A 192 -22.64 4.93 -16.91
N LEU A 193 -22.13 4.58 -15.73
CA LEU A 193 -22.80 3.63 -14.81
C LEU A 193 -24.20 4.11 -14.43
N LYS A 194 -24.36 5.41 -14.19
CA LYS A 194 -25.66 6.01 -13.87
C LYS A 194 -26.66 5.93 -15.02
N SER A 195 -26.21 5.91 -16.27
CA SER A 195 -27.09 5.67 -17.43
C SER A 195 -27.56 4.21 -17.53
N LEU A 196 -26.85 3.27 -16.90
CA LEU A 196 -27.22 1.85 -16.82
C LEU A 196 -28.14 1.58 -15.62
N CYS A 197 -27.96 2.32 -14.52
CA CYS A 197 -28.77 2.19 -13.32
C CYS A 197 -28.97 3.55 -12.65
N ASP A 198 -30.22 3.98 -12.52
CA ASP A 198 -30.57 5.26 -11.89
C ASP A 198 -30.36 5.26 -10.36
N ASN A 199 -30.37 4.08 -9.74
CA ASN A 199 -30.22 3.89 -8.29
C ASN A 199 -28.74 3.70 -7.88
N ILE A 200 -27.82 4.44 -8.50
CA ILE A 200 -26.40 4.45 -8.11
C ILE A 200 -25.96 5.87 -7.71
N SER A 201 -25.21 5.95 -6.62
CA SER A 201 -24.65 7.20 -6.09
C SER A 201 -23.14 7.09 -5.91
N LEU A 202 -22.40 8.12 -6.30
CA LEU A 202 -20.97 8.24 -6.01
C LEU A 202 -20.79 8.62 -4.55
N VAL A 203 -20.06 7.81 -3.79
CA VAL A 203 -19.79 8.04 -2.36
C VAL A 203 -18.46 8.76 -2.19
N SER A 204 -17.39 8.22 -2.78
CA SER A 204 -16.05 8.80 -2.70
C SER A 204 -15.18 8.35 -3.87
N ILE A 205 -14.12 9.12 -4.12
CA ILE A 205 -13.04 8.77 -5.04
C ILE A 205 -11.79 8.55 -4.18
N ALA A 206 -11.01 7.52 -4.49
CA ALA A 206 -9.75 7.24 -3.81
C ALA A 206 -8.81 8.46 -3.83
N ASP A 207 -8.10 8.66 -2.71
CA ASP A 207 -7.12 9.74 -2.57
C ASP A 207 -5.72 9.32 -3.02
N GLU A 208 -5.48 8.02 -3.21
CA GLU A 208 -4.27 7.49 -3.82
C GLU A 208 -4.59 6.70 -5.10
N PHE A 209 -3.67 6.73 -6.06
CA PHE A 209 -3.73 5.81 -7.19
C PHE A 209 -3.30 4.42 -6.74
N TYR A 210 -4.07 3.39 -7.09
CA TYR A 210 -3.52 2.05 -7.05
C TYR A 210 -2.49 1.92 -8.17
N LYS A 211 -1.27 1.54 -7.80
CA LYS A 211 -0.08 1.55 -8.65
C LYS A 211 0.49 0.15 -8.66
N ARG A 212 0.19 -0.66 -9.67
CA ARG A 212 0.77 -2.01 -9.73
C ARG A 212 2.23 -1.93 -10.15
N ALA A 213 3.13 -2.46 -9.34
CA ALA A 213 4.55 -2.49 -9.68
C ALA A 213 4.81 -3.52 -10.80
N ALA A 214 5.73 -3.19 -11.72
CA ALA A 214 6.07 -4.10 -12.82
C ALA A 214 6.87 -5.33 -12.38
N LYS A 215 7.53 -5.27 -11.21
CA LYS A 215 8.39 -6.33 -10.67
C LYS A 215 8.19 -6.43 -9.16
N ALA A 216 8.25 -7.66 -8.64
CA ALA A 216 8.18 -7.94 -7.21
C ALA A 216 9.39 -7.35 -6.47
N GLN A 217 10.58 -7.62 -6.99
CA GLN A 217 11.84 -7.20 -6.41
C GLN A 217 12.79 -6.70 -7.50
N THR A 218 13.57 -5.67 -7.18
CA THR A 218 14.70 -5.21 -7.98
C THR A 218 15.83 -4.78 -7.06
N GLU A 219 17.04 -5.26 -7.31
CA GLU A 219 18.23 -4.77 -6.60
C GLU A 219 18.68 -3.45 -7.23
N ILE A 220 18.74 -2.40 -6.42
CA ILE A 220 19.24 -1.08 -6.85
C ILE A 220 20.76 -1.04 -6.71
N SER A 221 21.26 -1.58 -5.60
CA SER A 221 22.68 -1.83 -5.33
C SER A 221 22.81 -2.84 -4.20
N VAL A 222 24.02 -3.33 -3.95
CA VAL A 222 24.30 -4.29 -2.86
C VAL A 222 23.77 -3.78 -1.52
N GLY A 223 22.74 -4.44 -0.99
CA GLY A 223 22.08 -4.06 0.28
C GLY A 223 20.99 -2.99 0.16
N TYR A 224 20.66 -2.52 -1.04
CA TYR A 224 19.51 -1.68 -1.34
C TYR A 224 18.57 -2.40 -2.31
N LEU A 225 17.47 -2.91 -1.77
CA LEU A 225 16.43 -3.58 -2.52
C LEU A 225 15.20 -2.69 -2.67
N LYS A 226 14.50 -2.87 -3.78
CA LYS A 226 13.15 -2.37 -3.97
C LYS A 226 12.21 -3.57 -4.01
N CYS A 227 11.25 -3.61 -3.09
CA CYS A 227 10.28 -4.69 -2.89
C CYS A 227 8.87 -4.08 -2.84
N ALA A 228 8.33 -3.70 -4.00
CA ALA A 228 7.11 -2.90 -4.04
C ALA A 228 5.90 -3.69 -3.52
N SER A 229 5.23 -3.16 -2.49
CA SER A 229 4.06 -3.79 -1.84
C SER A 229 2.95 -4.10 -2.83
N SER A 230 2.71 -3.18 -3.76
CA SER A 230 1.67 -3.26 -4.78
C SER A 230 2.05 -4.10 -6.02
N TYR A 231 3.14 -4.87 -5.98
CA TYR A 231 3.30 -5.97 -6.93
C TYR A 231 2.27 -7.07 -6.66
N TYR A 232 1.96 -7.28 -5.38
CA TYR A 232 0.99 -8.25 -4.92
C TYR A 232 -0.42 -7.68 -5.07
N ASP A 233 -1.35 -8.52 -5.48
CA ASP A 233 -2.73 -8.12 -5.73
C ASP A 233 -3.53 -8.07 -4.43
N ASN A 234 -2.98 -8.59 -3.32
CA ASN A 234 -3.64 -8.68 -2.04
C ASN A 234 -2.78 -8.08 -0.91
N PRO A 235 -3.34 -7.21 -0.03
CA PRO A 235 -2.63 -6.63 1.11
C PRO A 235 -2.10 -7.67 2.11
N ILE A 236 -2.83 -8.77 2.33
CA ILE A 236 -2.38 -9.89 3.18
C ILE A 236 -1.23 -10.63 2.53
N GLU A 237 -1.27 -10.85 1.20
CA GLU A 237 -0.15 -11.42 0.46
C GLU A 237 1.09 -10.53 0.54
N ALA A 238 0.93 -9.21 0.35
CA ALA A 238 2.02 -8.25 0.49
C ALA A 238 2.64 -8.30 1.88
N TYR A 239 1.81 -8.32 2.92
CA TYR A 239 2.24 -8.46 4.31
C TYR A 239 3.03 -9.76 4.52
N ASP A 240 2.48 -10.89 4.06
CA ASP A 240 3.08 -12.21 4.21
C ASP A 240 4.45 -12.31 3.54
N MET A 241 4.54 -11.78 2.32
CA MET A 241 5.81 -11.73 1.59
C MET A 241 6.82 -10.78 2.24
N GLY A 242 6.34 -9.71 2.88
CA GLY A 242 7.14 -8.85 3.74
C GLY A 242 7.72 -9.61 4.94
N ALA A 243 6.89 -10.39 5.65
CA ALA A 243 7.32 -11.17 6.81
C ALA A 243 8.42 -12.17 6.42
N ARG A 244 8.22 -12.93 5.33
CA ARG A 244 9.25 -13.84 4.79
C ARG A 244 10.54 -13.12 4.45
N LYS A 245 10.46 -11.92 3.87
CA LYS A 245 11.66 -11.10 3.60
C LYS A 245 12.36 -10.68 4.88
N GLY A 246 11.61 -10.32 5.92
CA GLY A 246 12.15 -10.00 7.25
C GLY A 246 12.93 -11.15 7.88
N GLU A 247 12.46 -12.39 7.72
CA GLU A 247 13.19 -13.60 8.15
C GLU A 247 14.45 -13.86 7.31
N GLU A 248 14.36 -13.70 5.99
CA GLU A 248 15.47 -13.94 5.06
C GLU A 248 16.67 -13.02 5.30
N ILE A 249 16.40 -11.76 5.68
CA ILE A 249 17.44 -10.74 5.87
C ILE A 249 17.96 -10.65 7.31
N GLN A 250 17.47 -11.50 8.22
CA GLN A 250 17.95 -11.59 9.59
C GLN A 250 19.42 -12.04 9.65
#